data_AF-A0AAV9NK74-F1
#
_entry.id   AF-A0AAV9NK74-F1
#
_cell.length_a   1.000
_cell.length_b   1.000
_cell.length_c   1.000
_cell.angle_alpha   90.00
_cell.angle_beta   90.00
_cell.angle_gamma   90.00
#
_symmetry.space_group_name_H-M   'P 1'
#
loop_
_entity.id
_entity.type
_entity.pdbx_description
1 polymer ?
#
loop_
_entity_poly.entity_id
_entity_poly.type
_entity_poly.pdbx_seq_one_letter_code
_entity_poly.pdbx_strand_id
1 'polypeptide(L)'
;MARSAVATSYQPITESTGEEPSQLGPRHEIQQFTIDTPSPHIGIPASKSTFDLKDTLSVVTALLCLIAGVIIIDPRLPYAADLGFTNQIIAIGFILGVMNQCLQRILPFLFLLVEARYGQSTLQNFEGILRWSPFTDRLGYIWRTCLILLLVLPLALSILYKQYLGGVATKTLPSMERAFYTPTGPPGMRDMSAVLIMANATQPFLTVAKNDRNYPENGFAQPQPFGFNTIILSNTSAVAIDGPVTARLLELQQELEDQESIQLTATVRGTVVTYDPTLDNQRNDSDYWAPYEDLSLLEAANYAPGNVKDGPYGFNLGIRYKGLSAGDGPEQWNNSWLFVGTWGPHGGNTSDEESWKQAAMRFDLARHNCTVSWFITKGSVDLQDGTVTLDHFH
;
A
#
# COMPACT_ATOMS: atom_id res chain seq x y z
N MET A 1 -29.42 -14.70 -7.87
CA MET A 1 -30.18 -15.96 -7.85
C MET A 1 -30.82 -16.13 -6.48
N ALA A 2 -32.15 -16.22 -6.48
CA ALA A 2 -33.11 -16.61 -5.44
C ALA A 2 -32.80 -16.37 -3.94
N ARG A 3 -33.54 -15.46 -3.31
CA ARG A 3 -33.92 -15.56 -1.89
C ARG A 3 -35.44 -15.70 -1.78
N SER A 4 -35.83 -16.84 -1.23
CA SER A 4 -37.19 -17.21 -0.85
C SER A 4 -37.63 -16.42 0.38
N ALA A 5 -38.83 -15.84 0.35
CA ALA A 5 -39.46 -15.17 1.49
C ALA A 5 -40.49 -16.11 2.11
N VAL A 6 -40.39 -16.34 3.41
CA VAL A 6 -41.41 -17.04 4.21
C VAL A 6 -42.13 -16.00 5.04
N ALA A 7 -43.44 -15.87 4.79
CA ALA A 7 -44.36 -15.07 5.57
C ALA A 7 -44.84 -15.85 6.80
N THR A 8 -44.98 -15.18 7.94
CA THR A 8 -45.65 -15.76 9.12
C THR A 8 -46.86 -14.89 9.46
N SER A 9 -48.03 -15.52 9.40
CA SER A 9 -49.34 -14.95 9.65
C SER A 9 -49.60 -14.76 11.15
N TYR A 10 -50.10 -13.59 11.52
CA TYR A 10 -50.73 -13.35 12.82
C TYR A 10 -52.19 -13.82 12.79
N GLN A 11 -52.62 -14.58 13.79
CA GLN A 11 -54.04 -14.79 14.11
C GLN A 11 -54.40 -14.01 15.39
N PRO A 12 -55.56 -13.33 15.44
CA PRO A 12 -56.08 -12.75 16.66
C PRO A 12 -56.95 -13.76 17.42
N ILE A 13 -56.83 -13.79 18.74
CA ILE A 13 -57.73 -14.54 19.62
C ILE A 13 -58.86 -13.62 20.08
N THR A 14 -60.06 -14.15 19.92
CA THR A 14 -61.37 -13.57 20.13
C THR A 14 -61.76 -13.38 21.60
N GLU A 15 -62.48 -12.29 21.78
CA GLU A 15 -63.29 -11.83 22.89
C GLU A 15 -64.40 -12.84 23.27
N SER A 16 -64.66 -13.00 24.57
CA SER A 16 -65.80 -13.76 25.10
C SER A 16 -66.39 -13.00 26.30
N THR A 17 -67.54 -12.39 26.04
CA THR A 17 -68.50 -11.84 26.99
C THR A 17 -69.32 -12.97 27.64
N GLY A 18 -69.63 -12.85 28.93
CA GLY A 18 -70.51 -13.79 29.65
C GLY A 18 -70.92 -13.29 31.04
N GLU A 19 -72.03 -12.56 31.03
CA GLU A 19 -73.12 -12.38 32.03
C GLU A 19 -72.94 -12.63 33.55
N GLU A 20 -73.50 -11.66 34.27
CA GLU A 20 -73.92 -11.61 35.67
C GLU A 20 -74.99 -12.68 36.02
N PRO A 21 -75.18 -13.06 37.31
CA PRO A 21 -76.17 -12.31 38.09
C PRO A 21 -75.85 -12.13 39.59
N SER A 22 -76.24 -10.94 40.07
CA SER A 22 -76.70 -10.56 41.42
C SER A 22 -77.02 -11.66 42.44
N GLN A 23 -76.64 -11.42 43.72
CA GLN A 23 -77.38 -11.73 44.96
C GLN A 23 -76.80 -11.00 46.18
N LEU A 24 -77.64 -10.80 47.19
CA LEU A 24 -77.69 -9.68 48.13
C LEU A 24 -77.34 -10.12 49.57
N GLY A 25 -76.30 -9.52 50.19
CA GLY A 25 -76.03 -9.47 51.65
C GLY A 25 -75.64 -10.80 52.36
N PRO A 26 -75.07 -10.78 53.59
CA PRO A 26 -75.08 -9.69 54.58
C PRO A 26 -73.70 -9.29 55.17
N ARG A 27 -73.76 -8.11 55.81
CA ARG A 27 -72.88 -7.48 56.79
C ARG A 27 -72.10 -8.46 57.69
N HIS A 28 -70.76 -8.48 57.54
CA HIS A 28 -69.85 -9.07 58.52
C HIS A 28 -68.94 -8.01 59.15
N GLU A 29 -68.91 -8.10 60.48
CA GLU A 29 -68.05 -7.53 61.51
C GLU A 29 -66.75 -6.85 61.08
N ILE A 30 -66.56 -5.67 61.66
CA ILE A 30 -65.26 -5.03 61.87
C ILE A 30 -64.44 -5.97 62.76
N GLN A 31 -63.57 -6.78 62.15
CA GLN A 31 -62.45 -7.37 62.88
C GLN A 31 -61.48 -6.24 63.24
N GLN A 32 -61.48 -5.87 64.51
CA GLN A 32 -60.38 -5.13 65.11
C GLN A 32 -59.11 -5.95 64.91
N PHE A 33 -58.25 -5.50 64.00
CA PHE A 33 -56.91 -6.02 63.84
C PHE A 33 -56.11 -5.52 65.05
N THR A 34 -55.99 -6.38 66.07
CA THR A 34 -55.07 -6.19 67.18
C THR A 34 -53.68 -5.98 66.60
N ILE A 35 -53.10 -4.81 66.85
CA ILE A 35 -51.71 -4.51 66.50
C ILE A 35 -50.85 -5.37 67.44
N ASP A 36 -50.54 -6.58 66.99
CA ASP A 36 -49.41 -7.31 67.53
C ASP A 36 -48.15 -6.49 67.23
N THR A 37 -47.47 -6.14 68.30
CA THR A 37 -46.19 -5.44 68.33
C THR A 37 -45.23 -5.98 67.25
N PRO A 38 -44.61 -5.11 66.44
CA PRO A 38 -43.69 -5.56 65.40
C PRO A 38 -42.47 -6.22 66.06
N SER A 39 -42.24 -7.49 65.75
CA SER A 39 -40.92 -8.09 65.98
C SER A 39 -39.92 -7.33 65.10
N PRO A 40 -38.82 -6.81 65.65
CA PRO A 40 -37.78 -6.20 64.85
C PRO A 40 -36.99 -7.33 64.21
N HIS A 41 -37.51 -7.91 63.12
CA HIS A 41 -36.66 -8.59 62.14
C HIS A 41 -35.87 -7.53 61.38
N ILE A 42 -35.00 -6.82 62.12
CA ILE A 42 -33.92 -6.04 61.56
C ILE A 42 -33.00 -7.07 60.93
N GLY A 43 -33.03 -7.14 59.60
CA GLY A 43 -32.15 -8.02 58.84
C GLY A 43 -30.70 -7.76 59.23
N ILE A 44 -30.01 -8.83 59.64
CA ILE A 44 -28.57 -8.79 59.91
C ILE A 44 -27.90 -8.38 58.59
N PRO A 45 -27.08 -7.32 58.54
CA PRO A 45 -26.40 -6.92 57.32
C PRO A 45 -25.46 -8.05 56.91
N ALA A 46 -25.87 -8.81 55.89
CA ALA A 46 -25.02 -9.79 55.26
C ALA A 46 -23.89 -9.06 54.54
N SER A 47 -22.65 -9.32 54.95
CA SER A 47 -21.46 -8.90 54.22
C SER A 47 -21.53 -9.50 52.82
N LYS A 48 -21.82 -8.65 51.82
CA LYS A 48 -21.69 -9.03 50.41
C LYS A 48 -20.23 -8.86 50.02
N SER A 49 -19.70 -9.85 49.28
CA SER A 49 -18.41 -9.73 48.60
C SER A 49 -18.38 -8.41 47.82
N THR A 50 -17.38 -7.58 48.11
CA THR A 50 -17.23 -6.25 47.48
C THR A 50 -16.92 -6.34 45.99
N PHE A 51 -16.52 -7.53 45.51
CA PHE A 51 -16.22 -7.79 44.12
C PHE A 51 -17.16 -8.87 43.58
N ASP A 52 -18.02 -8.48 42.64
CA ASP A 52 -18.63 -9.44 41.73
C ASP A 52 -17.58 -9.81 40.66
N LEU A 53 -17.19 -11.08 40.67
CA LEU A 53 -16.24 -11.64 39.71
C LEU A 53 -16.68 -11.37 38.27
N LYS A 54 -18.00 -11.40 38.00
CA LYS A 54 -18.53 -11.24 36.65
C LYS A 54 -18.36 -9.82 36.14
N ASP A 55 -18.58 -8.82 36.98
CA ASP A 55 -18.43 -7.42 36.60
C ASP A 55 -16.95 -7.06 36.45
N THR A 56 -16.10 -7.61 37.33
CA THR A 56 -14.64 -7.49 37.20
C THR A 56 -14.15 -8.08 35.88
N LEU A 57 -14.62 -9.27 35.51
CA LEU A 57 -14.29 -9.92 34.25
C LEU A 57 -14.76 -9.11 33.05
N SER A 58 -15.96 -8.53 33.10
CA SER A 58 -16.47 -7.66 32.04
C SER A 58 -15.63 -6.39 31.86
N VAL A 59 -15.16 -5.77 32.95
CA VAL A 59 -14.27 -4.60 32.86
C VAL A 59 -12.93 -4.99 32.24
N VAL A 60 -12.32 -6.08 32.70
CA VAL A 60 -11.04 -6.57 32.15
C VAL A 60 -11.20 -6.92 30.66
N THR A 61 -12.28 -7.58 30.28
CA THR A 61 -12.57 -7.92 28.88
C THR A 61 -12.71 -6.66 28.03
N ALA A 62 -13.45 -5.65 28.50
CA ALA A 62 -13.60 -4.38 27.79
C ALA A 62 -12.25 -3.65 27.63
N LEU A 63 -11.37 -3.71 28.63
CA LEU A 63 -10.02 -3.12 28.57
C LEU A 63 -9.14 -3.86 27.55
N LEU A 64 -9.17 -5.20 27.54
CA LEU A 64 -8.43 -6.01 26.56
C LEU A 64 -8.93 -5.75 25.14
N CYS A 65 -10.24 -5.62 24.95
CA CYS A 65 -10.85 -5.22 23.68
C CYS A 65 -10.37 -3.84 23.21
N LEU A 66 -10.28 -2.86 24.12
CA LEU A 66 -9.74 -1.54 23.80
C LEU A 66 -8.28 -1.62 23.33
N ILE A 67 -7.44 -2.35 24.07
CA ILE A 67 -6.02 -2.54 23.71
C ILE A 67 -5.91 -3.22 22.33
N ALA A 68 -6.67 -4.29 22.10
CA ALA A 68 -6.70 -4.98 20.81
C ALA A 68 -7.16 -4.06 19.67
N GLY A 69 -8.18 -3.24 19.90
CA GLY A 69 -8.67 -2.27 18.92
C GLY A 69 -7.61 -1.24 18.54
N VAL A 70 -6.88 -0.71 19.53
CA VAL A 70 -5.77 0.22 19.28
C VAL A 70 -4.66 -0.45 18.45
N ILE A 71 -4.30 -1.68 18.78
CA ILE A 71 -3.26 -2.44 18.06
C ILE A 71 -3.66 -2.68 16.59
N ILE A 72 -4.93 -3.00 16.33
CA ILE A 72 -5.43 -3.27 14.97
C ILE A 72 -5.48 -2.02 14.10
N ILE A 73 -5.76 -0.86 14.70
CA ILE A 73 -5.95 0.41 13.98
C ILE A 73 -4.63 1.14 13.75
N ASP A 74 -3.62 0.95 14.62
CA ASP A 74 -2.37 1.71 14.53
C ASP A 74 -1.63 1.40 13.21
N PRO A 75 -1.50 2.38 12.28
CA PRO A 75 -0.87 2.16 10.98
C PRO A 75 0.64 1.91 11.08
N ARG A 76 1.25 2.17 12.25
CA ARG A 76 2.67 1.92 12.51
C ARG A 76 2.95 0.45 12.81
N LEU A 77 1.92 -0.30 13.19
CA LEU A 77 2.06 -1.71 13.51
C LEU A 77 1.85 -2.56 12.26
N PRO A 78 2.69 -3.61 12.06
CA PRO A 78 2.60 -4.46 10.86
C PRO A 78 1.27 -5.21 10.76
N TYR A 79 0.59 -5.41 11.89
CA TYR A 79 -0.72 -6.07 11.96
C TYR A 79 -1.80 -5.32 11.18
N ALA A 80 -1.74 -3.98 11.13
CA ALA A 80 -2.68 -3.20 10.34
C ALA A 80 -2.50 -3.52 8.85
N ALA A 81 -1.27 -3.55 8.35
CA ALA A 81 -1.00 -3.92 6.96
C ALA A 81 -1.41 -5.38 6.67
N ASP A 82 -1.09 -6.32 7.56
CA ASP A 82 -1.36 -7.75 7.36
C ASP A 82 -2.85 -8.10 7.37
N LEU A 83 -3.68 -7.41 8.17
CA LEU A 83 -5.12 -7.63 8.15
C LEU A 83 -5.76 -7.07 6.88
N GLY A 84 -5.19 -6.00 6.31
CA GLY A 84 -5.83 -5.23 5.25
C GLY A 84 -7.09 -4.51 5.72
N PHE A 85 -7.57 -3.57 4.91
CA PHE A 85 -8.68 -2.70 5.29
C PHE A 85 -9.96 -3.48 5.63
N THR A 86 -10.33 -4.47 4.81
CA THR A 86 -11.57 -5.25 4.98
C THR A 86 -11.60 -6.02 6.31
N ASN A 87 -10.53 -6.74 6.65
CA ASN A 87 -10.52 -7.54 7.87
C ASN A 87 -10.38 -6.66 9.13
N GLN A 88 -9.73 -5.50 9.03
CA GLN A 88 -9.73 -4.51 10.10
C GLN A 88 -11.15 -4.07 10.46
N ILE A 89 -12.01 -3.75 9.48
CA ILE A 89 -13.41 -3.35 9.77
C ILE A 89 -14.15 -4.47 10.49
N ILE A 90 -14.00 -5.71 10.02
CA ILE A 90 -14.66 -6.88 10.60
C ILE A 90 -14.19 -7.07 12.06
N ALA A 91 -12.88 -7.00 12.31
CA ALA A 91 -12.31 -7.16 13.64
C ALA A 91 -12.72 -6.03 14.59
N ILE A 92 -12.68 -4.78 14.14
CA ILE A 92 -13.13 -3.62 14.92
C ILE A 92 -14.63 -3.72 15.24
N GLY A 93 -15.45 -4.10 14.26
CA GLY A 93 -16.88 -4.32 14.47
C GLY A 93 -17.15 -5.41 15.52
N PHE A 94 -16.39 -6.50 15.49
CA PHE A 94 -16.47 -7.55 16.52
C PHE A 94 -16.06 -7.04 17.91
N ILE A 95 -14.93 -6.35 18.01
CA ILE A 95 -14.42 -5.77 19.27
C ILE A 95 -15.41 -4.77 19.87
N LEU A 96 -15.95 -3.87 19.06
CA LEU A 96 -16.98 -2.91 19.48
C LEU A 96 -18.25 -3.61 19.96
N GLY A 97 -18.66 -4.70 19.30
CA GLY A 97 -19.79 -5.53 19.73
C GLY A 97 -19.58 -6.12 21.13
N VAL A 98 -18.40 -6.72 21.37
CA VAL A 98 -18.05 -7.29 22.70
C VAL A 98 -17.97 -6.20 23.76
N MET A 99 -17.34 -5.06 23.46
CA MET A 99 -17.28 -3.91 24.37
C MET A 99 -18.68 -3.41 24.72
N ASN A 100 -19.57 -3.25 23.74
CA ASN A 100 -20.94 -2.82 23.98
C ASN A 100 -21.70 -3.79 24.90
N GLN A 101 -21.53 -5.11 24.71
CA GLN A 101 -22.14 -6.11 25.58
C GLN A 101 -21.63 -6.00 27.03
N CYS A 102 -20.33 -5.76 27.22
CA CYS A 102 -19.75 -5.52 28.55
C CYS A 102 -20.27 -4.23 29.16
N LEU A 103 -20.38 -3.17 28.35
CA LEU A 103 -20.84 -1.85 28.76
C LEU A 103 -22.31 -1.89 29.23
N GLN A 104 -23.19 -2.54 28.47
CA GLN A 104 -24.61 -2.71 28.82
C GLN A 104 -24.81 -3.44 30.15
N ARG A 105 -23.90 -4.34 30.50
CA ARG A 105 -23.91 -5.03 31.80
C ARG A 105 -23.47 -4.10 32.93
N ILE A 106 -22.36 -3.37 32.77
CA ILE A 106 -21.72 -2.61 33.85
C ILE A 106 -22.43 -1.27 34.12
N LEU A 107 -22.90 -0.59 33.07
CA LEU A 107 -23.45 0.76 33.16
C LEU A 107 -24.62 0.92 34.13
N PRO A 108 -25.66 0.06 34.12
CA PRO A 108 -26.78 0.18 35.05
C PRO A 108 -26.30 0.10 36.50
N PHE A 109 -25.42 -0.85 36.84
CA PHE A 109 -24.88 -0.98 38.19
C PHE A 109 -24.04 0.23 38.61
N LEU A 110 -23.17 0.72 37.72
CA LEU A 110 -22.36 1.91 37.98
C LEU A 110 -23.25 3.13 38.26
N PHE A 111 -24.27 3.36 37.43
CA PHE A 111 -25.18 4.48 37.57
C PHE A 111 -26.00 4.41 38.85
N LEU A 112 -26.50 3.23 39.21
CA LEU A 112 -27.18 3.00 40.49
C LEU A 112 -26.26 3.29 41.69
N LEU A 113 -25.00 2.88 41.63
CA LEU A 113 -24.04 3.07 42.71
C LEU A 113 -23.65 4.54 42.87
N VAL A 114 -23.47 5.25 41.75
CA VAL A 114 -23.20 6.70 41.75
C VAL A 114 -24.42 7.47 42.29
N GLU A 115 -25.64 7.15 41.86
CA GLU A 115 -26.86 7.76 42.40
C GLU A 115 -27.03 7.47 43.89
N ALA A 116 -26.74 6.24 44.33
CA ALA A 116 -26.84 5.86 45.74
C ALA A 116 -25.80 6.55 46.64
N ARG A 117 -24.62 6.89 46.11
CA ARG A 117 -23.54 7.55 46.89
C ARG A 117 -23.59 9.07 46.85
N TYR A 118 -23.91 9.64 45.70
CA TYR A 118 -23.76 11.08 45.46
C TYR A 118 -25.07 11.76 45.01
N GLY A 119 -26.08 10.98 44.67
CA GLY A 119 -27.36 11.48 44.16
C GLY A 119 -28.39 11.74 45.25
N GLN A 120 -29.51 12.34 44.85
CA GLN A 120 -30.65 12.59 45.74
C GLN A 120 -31.49 11.33 46.00
N SER A 121 -31.11 10.19 45.41
CA SER A 121 -31.69 8.86 45.67
C SER A 121 -33.20 8.82 45.50
N THR A 122 -33.72 9.44 44.43
CA THR A 122 -35.16 9.38 44.13
C THR A 122 -35.51 8.06 43.46
N LEU A 123 -36.68 7.49 43.82
CA LEU A 123 -37.18 6.24 43.21
C LEU A 123 -37.24 6.34 41.68
N GLN A 124 -37.60 7.51 41.16
CA GLN A 124 -37.71 7.82 39.74
C GLN A 124 -36.35 7.73 39.01
N ASN A 125 -35.25 8.16 39.66
CA ASN A 125 -33.91 8.04 39.08
C ASN A 125 -33.50 6.57 38.97
N PHE A 126 -33.73 5.77 40.03
CA PHE A 126 -33.43 4.34 40.00
C PHE A 126 -34.24 3.60 38.93
N GLU A 127 -35.53 3.92 38.80
CA GLU A 127 -36.41 3.33 37.78
C GLU A 127 -35.96 3.70 36.36
N GLY A 128 -35.63 4.97 36.12
CA GLY A 128 -35.15 5.43 34.80
C GLY A 128 -33.82 4.79 34.40
N ILE A 129 -32.88 4.63 35.35
CA ILE A 129 -31.59 3.96 35.13
C ILE A 129 -31.80 2.46 34.84
N LEU A 130 -32.64 1.77 35.62
CA LEU A 130 -32.91 0.33 35.43
C LEU A 130 -33.64 0.03 34.12
N ARG A 131 -34.58 0.90 33.72
CA ARG A 131 -35.32 0.76 32.46
C ARG A 131 -34.52 1.18 31.23
N TRP A 132 -33.33 1.76 31.41
CA TRP A 132 -32.51 2.33 30.34
C TRP A 132 -33.29 3.33 29.47
N SER A 133 -34.23 4.06 30.08
CA SER A 133 -35.15 4.95 29.36
C SER A 133 -34.90 6.42 29.74
N PRO A 134 -34.42 7.26 28.81
CA PRO A 134 -34.22 8.69 29.07
C PRO A 134 -35.54 9.48 29.10
N PHE A 135 -36.68 8.83 28.85
CA PHE A 135 -38.00 9.47 28.75
C PHE A 135 -38.89 9.22 29.97
N THR A 136 -38.35 8.66 31.05
CA THR A 136 -39.11 8.48 32.30
C THR A 136 -39.46 9.82 32.94
N ASP A 137 -40.70 9.93 33.39
CA ASP A 137 -41.22 11.14 34.04
C ASP A 137 -40.43 11.47 35.32
N ARG A 138 -40.06 12.75 35.47
CA ARG A 138 -39.28 13.29 36.62
C ARG A 138 -37.88 12.72 36.81
N LEU A 139 -37.28 12.12 35.76
CA LEU A 139 -35.86 11.76 35.77
C LEU A 139 -34.98 13.01 35.88
N GLY A 140 -33.98 12.98 36.76
CA GLY A 140 -33.02 14.09 36.93
C GLY A 140 -32.28 14.43 35.63
N TYR A 141 -32.03 15.72 35.39
CA TYR A 141 -31.39 16.21 34.15
C TYR A 141 -30.03 15.57 33.86
N ILE A 142 -29.22 15.33 34.89
CA ILE A 142 -27.89 14.71 34.75
C ILE A 142 -28.01 13.31 34.14
N TRP A 143 -28.87 12.46 34.71
CA TRP A 143 -29.09 11.09 34.23
C TRP A 143 -29.70 11.05 32.83
N ARG A 144 -30.62 11.97 32.55
CA ARG A 144 -31.21 12.13 31.23
C ARG A 144 -30.16 12.45 30.18
N THR A 145 -29.27 13.41 30.46
CA THR A 145 -28.16 13.76 29.55
C THR A 145 -27.19 12.59 29.39
N CYS A 146 -26.81 11.89 30.46
CA CYS A 146 -25.94 10.72 30.38
C CYS A 146 -26.53 9.61 29.49
N LEU A 147 -27.80 9.24 29.69
CA LEU A 147 -28.47 8.21 28.89
C LEU A 147 -28.62 8.61 27.43
N ILE A 148 -29.00 9.88 27.15
CA ILE A 148 -29.07 10.40 25.77
C ILE A 148 -27.69 10.37 25.12
N LEU A 149 -26.64 10.81 25.82
CA LEU A 149 -25.29 10.82 25.28
C LEU A 149 -24.81 9.40 24.97
N LEU A 150 -25.07 8.43 25.85
CA LEU A 150 -24.80 7.01 25.61
C LEU A 150 -25.59 6.43 24.43
N LEU A 151 -26.81 6.88 24.20
CA LEU A 151 -27.62 6.49 23.04
C LEU A 151 -27.08 7.09 21.73
N VAL A 152 -26.65 8.36 21.76
CA VAL A 152 -26.18 9.09 20.58
C VAL A 152 -24.73 8.75 20.21
N LEU A 153 -23.88 8.43 21.18
CA LEU A 153 -22.46 8.12 20.98
C LEU A 153 -22.19 7.05 19.91
N PRO A 154 -22.86 5.87 19.87
CA PRO A 154 -22.64 4.89 18.80
C PRO A 154 -23.09 5.39 17.42
N LEU A 155 -24.13 6.23 17.34
CA LEU A 155 -24.57 6.86 16.09
C LEU A 155 -23.53 7.88 15.60
N ALA A 156 -23.03 8.73 16.50
CA ALA A 156 -22.00 9.71 16.19
C ALA A 156 -20.69 9.05 15.73
N LEU A 157 -20.25 8.00 16.42
CA LEU A 157 -19.08 7.21 16.02
C LEU A 157 -19.26 6.56 14.65
N SER A 158 -20.46 6.08 14.33
CA SER A 158 -20.76 5.50 13.01
C SER A 158 -20.67 6.53 11.87
N ILE A 159 -21.05 7.79 12.13
CA ILE A 159 -20.93 8.88 11.15
C ILE A 159 -19.47 9.30 11.01
N LEU A 160 -18.77 9.53 12.13
CA LEU A 160 -17.35 9.89 12.14
C LEU A 160 -16.51 8.84 11.43
N TYR A 161 -16.74 7.55 11.69
CA TYR A 161 -16.00 6.46 11.07
C TYR A 161 -16.08 6.48 9.53
N LYS A 162 -17.24 6.81 8.96
CA LYS A 162 -17.40 6.91 7.49
C LYS A 162 -16.61 8.06 6.86
N GLN A 163 -16.23 9.08 7.64
CA GLN A 163 -15.43 10.19 7.12
C GLN A 163 -13.94 9.83 7.03
N TYR A 164 -13.48 8.79 7.73
CA TYR A 164 -12.08 8.36 7.76
C TYR A 164 -11.79 7.15 6.86
N LEU A 165 -12.40 7.12 5.67
CA LEU A 165 -12.08 6.11 4.64
C LEU A 165 -10.85 6.60 3.84
N GLY A 166 -9.73 5.86 3.90
CA GLY A 166 -8.56 6.10 3.05
C GLY A 166 -7.22 6.30 3.78
N GLY A 167 -6.80 5.34 4.60
CA GLY A 167 -5.47 5.33 5.23
C GLY A 167 -4.44 4.55 4.42
N VAL A 168 -3.15 4.88 4.59
CA VAL A 168 -2.02 4.08 4.08
C VAL A 168 -1.36 3.38 5.27
N ALA A 169 -1.24 2.07 5.21
CA ALA A 169 -0.45 1.27 6.14
C ALA A 169 0.82 0.80 5.43
N THR A 170 1.95 0.82 6.13
CA THR A 170 3.25 0.46 5.55
C THR A 170 3.85 -0.72 6.30
N LYS A 171 4.33 -1.71 5.55
CA LYS A 171 5.06 -2.86 6.08
C LYS A 171 6.44 -2.92 5.45
N THR A 172 7.46 -3.09 6.27
CA THR A 172 8.82 -3.35 5.80
C THR A 172 8.98 -4.82 5.47
N LEU A 173 9.31 -5.13 4.21
CA LEU A 173 9.66 -6.47 3.78
C LEU A 173 11.13 -6.78 4.12
N PRO A 174 11.48 -8.07 4.32
CA PRO A 174 12.87 -8.46 4.54
C PRO A 174 13.76 -8.09 3.34
N SER A 175 15.03 -7.81 3.61
CA SER A 175 16.01 -7.48 2.58
C SER A 175 16.15 -8.61 1.57
N MET A 176 16.04 -8.28 0.28
CA MET A 176 16.23 -9.25 -0.80
C MET A 176 17.72 -9.49 -1.07
N GLU A 177 18.07 -10.72 -1.44
CA GLU A 177 19.46 -11.12 -1.70
C GLU A 177 20.03 -10.44 -2.95
N ARG A 178 21.36 -10.36 -3.03
CA ARG A 178 22.07 -9.72 -4.15
C ARG A 178 21.84 -10.40 -5.50
N ALA A 179 21.53 -11.69 -5.51
CA ALA A 179 21.19 -12.47 -6.71
C ALA A 179 19.87 -12.02 -7.38
N PHE A 180 19.10 -11.16 -6.70
CA PHE A 180 17.85 -10.62 -7.22
C PHE A 180 18.05 -9.52 -8.26
N TYR A 181 19.24 -8.95 -8.42
CA TYR A 181 19.48 -7.83 -9.34
C TYR A 181 20.43 -8.25 -10.46
N THR A 182 20.00 -8.09 -11.72
CA THR A 182 20.79 -8.45 -12.90
C THR A 182 20.48 -7.49 -14.07
N PRO A 183 21.24 -7.56 -15.18
CA PRO A 183 20.94 -6.80 -16.39
C PRO A 183 19.66 -7.32 -17.08
N THR A 184 18.50 -7.02 -16.50
CA THR A 184 17.18 -7.48 -16.95
C THR A 184 16.27 -6.33 -17.35
N GLY A 185 15.23 -6.68 -18.11
CA GLY A 185 14.17 -5.77 -18.53
C GLY A 185 12.90 -5.97 -17.71
N PRO A 186 11.94 -5.04 -17.83
CA PRO A 186 10.65 -5.18 -17.19
C PRO A 186 9.90 -6.43 -17.69
N PRO A 187 8.95 -6.96 -16.90
CA PRO A 187 8.13 -8.08 -17.29
C PRO A 187 7.39 -7.84 -18.61
N GLY A 188 7.37 -8.85 -19.48
CA GLY A 188 6.79 -8.78 -20.83
C GLY A 188 7.81 -8.67 -21.95
N MET A 189 9.08 -8.37 -21.65
CA MET A 189 10.19 -8.45 -22.61
C MET A 189 10.82 -9.85 -22.54
N ARG A 190 10.56 -10.71 -23.53
CA ARG A 190 11.09 -12.09 -23.58
C ARG A 190 12.47 -12.16 -24.23
N ASP A 191 13.38 -12.97 -23.66
CA ASP A 191 14.62 -13.53 -24.26
C ASP A 191 15.33 -12.66 -25.32
N MET A 192 15.46 -11.37 -25.02
CA MET A 192 16.30 -10.47 -25.81
C MET A 192 17.69 -10.44 -25.17
N SER A 193 18.74 -10.33 -25.98
CA SER A 193 20.10 -10.14 -25.43
C SER A 193 20.11 -8.91 -24.52
N ALA A 194 20.97 -8.89 -23.48
CA ALA A 194 21.03 -7.82 -22.49
C ALA A 194 21.11 -6.40 -23.13
N VAL A 195 21.77 -6.29 -24.28
CA VAL A 195 21.88 -5.05 -25.06
C VAL A 195 20.52 -4.61 -25.65
N LEU A 196 19.73 -5.55 -26.20
CA LEU A 196 18.39 -5.28 -26.75
C LEU A 196 17.38 -4.96 -25.64
N ILE A 197 17.54 -5.58 -24.48
CA ILE A 197 16.76 -5.27 -23.27
C ILE A 197 17.03 -3.82 -22.80
N MET A 198 18.29 -3.41 -22.74
CA MET A 198 18.66 -2.03 -22.38
C MET A 198 18.20 -1.01 -23.43
N ALA A 199 18.31 -1.34 -24.73
CA ALA A 199 17.79 -0.48 -25.78
C ALA A 199 16.27 -0.30 -25.67
N ASN A 200 15.51 -1.35 -25.33
CA ASN A 200 14.07 -1.25 -25.14
C ASN A 200 13.69 -0.43 -23.89
N ALA A 201 14.54 -0.44 -22.85
CA ALA A 201 14.34 0.42 -21.69
C ALA A 201 14.45 1.93 -21.99
N THR A 202 15.04 2.29 -23.14
CA THR A 202 15.04 3.67 -23.66
C THR A 202 13.81 4.03 -24.50
N GLN A 203 12.86 3.10 -24.73
CA GLN A 203 11.60 3.42 -25.44
C GLN A 203 10.81 4.57 -24.82
N PRO A 204 10.66 4.69 -23.49
CA PRO A 204 10.01 5.85 -22.88
C PRO A 204 10.75 7.14 -23.23
N PHE A 205 12.09 7.13 -23.20
CA PHE A 205 12.92 8.27 -23.62
C PHE A 205 12.70 8.62 -25.10
N LEU A 206 12.72 7.64 -26.00
CA LEU A 206 12.44 7.83 -27.42
C LEU A 206 11.03 8.35 -27.67
N THR A 207 10.05 7.90 -26.90
CA THR A 207 8.65 8.34 -27.03
C THR A 207 8.50 9.80 -26.61
N VAL A 208 9.16 10.21 -25.53
CA VAL A 208 9.20 11.60 -25.08
C VAL A 208 9.97 12.46 -26.09
N ALA A 209 11.15 12.02 -26.55
CA ALA A 209 11.97 12.72 -27.54
C ALA A 209 11.27 12.87 -28.90
N LYS A 210 10.47 11.88 -29.31
CA LYS A 210 9.72 11.89 -30.59
C LYS A 210 8.53 12.84 -30.56
N ASN A 211 7.89 12.99 -29.40
CA ASN A 211 6.63 13.71 -29.28
C ASN A 211 6.77 15.18 -28.85
N ASP A 212 7.93 15.63 -28.35
CA ASP A 212 7.97 16.93 -27.70
C ASP A 212 9.09 17.90 -28.11
N ARG A 213 8.60 19.09 -28.50
CA ARG A 213 9.25 20.42 -28.49
C ARG A 213 9.55 20.90 -27.05
N ASN A 214 9.28 20.07 -26.03
CA ASN A 214 9.54 20.30 -24.61
C ASN A 214 10.64 19.38 -24.06
N TYR A 215 11.60 18.95 -24.89
CA TYR A 215 12.91 18.63 -24.31
C TYR A 215 13.39 19.92 -23.65
N PRO A 216 13.62 19.98 -22.32
CA PRO A 216 14.04 21.22 -21.71
C PRO A 216 15.36 21.64 -22.36
N GLU A 217 15.34 22.70 -23.17
CA GLU A 217 16.55 23.29 -23.78
C GLU A 217 17.59 23.67 -22.71
N ASN A 218 17.14 23.80 -21.45
CA ASN A 218 17.95 24.09 -20.27
C ASN A 218 18.30 22.84 -19.41
N GLY A 219 18.14 21.64 -19.96
CA GLY A 219 18.42 20.38 -19.28
C GLY A 219 17.36 20.00 -18.25
N PHE A 220 17.24 18.71 -17.99
CA PHE A 220 16.49 18.22 -16.83
C PHE A 220 17.25 18.55 -15.55
N ALA A 221 16.56 18.66 -14.42
CA ALA A 221 17.23 18.59 -13.12
C ALA A 221 17.86 17.20 -12.99
N GLN A 222 19.16 17.11 -13.27
CA GLN A 222 19.92 15.86 -13.25
C GLN A 222 20.43 15.58 -11.84
N PRO A 223 20.47 14.31 -11.39
CA PRO A 223 20.14 13.08 -12.12
C PRO A 223 18.62 12.85 -12.26
N GLN A 224 18.17 12.30 -13.39
CA GLN A 224 16.75 11.99 -13.62
C GLN A 224 16.54 10.52 -14.01
N PRO A 225 15.68 9.78 -13.29
CA PRO A 225 15.31 8.42 -13.66
C PRO A 225 14.31 8.40 -14.82
N PHE A 226 14.44 7.40 -15.67
CA PHE A 226 13.57 7.14 -16.81
C PHE A 226 13.26 5.66 -16.94
N GLY A 227 11.97 5.35 -17.09
CA GLY A 227 11.50 3.98 -17.30
C GLY A 227 11.86 3.05 -16.16
N PHE A 228 12.32 1.85 -16.50
CA PHE A 228 12.56 0.77 -15.54
C PHE A 228 13.96 0.80 -14.90
N ASN A 229 14.99 1.22 -15.66
CA ASN A 229 16.37 1.04 -15.23
C ASN A 229 17.36 2.09 -15.78
N THR A 230 16.91 3.21 -16.32
CA THR A 230 17.84 4.22 -16.87
C THR A 230 17.83 5.47 -16.00
N ILE A 231 18.99 6.05 -15.74
CA ILE A 231 19.11 7.37 -15.11
C ILE A 231 19.99 8.25 -15.99
N ILE A 232 19.50 9.42 -16.35
CA ILE A 232 20.26 10.44 -17.06
C ILE A 232 21.05 11.23 -16.02
N LEU A 233 22.37 11.14 -16.07
CA LEU A 233 23.28 11.78 -15.12
C LEU A 233 23.73 13.15 -15.60
N SER A 234 23.97 13.29 -16.90
CA SER A 234 24.33 14.54 -17.56
C SER A 234 23.89 14.54 -19.02
N ASN A 235 24.14 15.63 -19.74
CA ASN A 235 23.91 15.69 -21.19
C ASN A 235 24.81 14.73 -21.98
N THR A 236 25.91 14.27 -21.38
CA THR A 236 26.88 13.36 -22.01
C THR A 236 26.97 12.03 -21.29
N SER A 237 26.19 11.79 -20.24
CA SER A 237 26.30 10.54 -19.47
C SER A 237 24.96 10.03 -18.95
N ALA A 238 24.76 8.72 -19.06
CA ALA A 238 23.61 8.02 -18.49
C ALA A 238 24.08 6.73 -17.83
N VAL A 239 23.25 6.15 -16.96
CA VAL A 239 23.51 4.85 -16.35
C VAL A 239 22.34 3.90 -16.62
N ALA A 240 22.68 2.70 -17.08
CA ALA A 240 21.77 1.57 -17.16
C ALA A 240 21.96 0.72 -15.90
N ILE A 241 20.93 0.67 -15.07
CA ILE A 241 20.89 0.03 -13.76
C ILE A 241 20.55 -1.46 -13.92
N ASP A 242 21.20 -2.32 -13.13
CA ASP A 242 20.80 -3.72 -12.99
C ASP A 242 19.47 -3.76 -12.21
N GLY A 243 18.42 -4.20 -12.88
CA GLY A 243 17.07 -4.26 -12.34
C GLY A 243 16.77 -5.55 -11.60
N PRO A 244 15.63 -5.63 -10.90
CA PRO A 244 15.15 -6.88 -10.32
C PRO A 244 14.92 -7.94 -11.40
N VAL A 245 15.24 -9.20 -11.09
CA VAL A 245 15.00 -10.35 -11.97
C VAL A 245 13.50 -10.48 -12.25
N THR A 246 13.15 -10.62 -13.53
CA THR A 246 11.76 -10.61 -14.00
C THR A 246 10.84 -11.60 -13.30
N ALA A 247 11.31 -12.84 -13.06
CA ALA A 247 10.51 -13.88 -12.40
C ALA A 247 10.11 -13.48 -10.98
N ARG A 248 11.07 -12.97 -10.21
CA ARG A 248 10.83 -12.56 -8.82
C ARG A 248 10.06 -11.24 -8.74
N LEU A 249 10.24 -10.35 -9.71
CA LEU A 249 9.39 -9.16 -9.84
C LEU A 249 7.92 -9.52 -10.11
N LEU A 250 7.67 -10.51 -10.97
CA LEU A 250 6.32 -11.02 -11.23
C LEU A 250 5.68 -11.64 -9.98
N GLU A 251 6.45 -12.39 -9.18
CA GLU A 251 5.98 -12.91 -7.89
C GLU A 251 5.54 -11.78 -6.96
N LEU A 252 6.35 -10.71 -6.82
CA LEU A 252 5.98 -9.54 -6.03
C LEU A 252 4.71 -8.86 -6.56
N GLN A 253 4.57 -8.74 -7.88
CA GLN A 253 3.36 -8.14 -8.48
C GLN A 253 2.11 -9.01 -8.29
N GLN A 254 2.27 -10.34 -8.24
CA GLN A 254 1.17 -11.27 -7.98
C GLN A 254 0.73 -11.28 -6.52
N GLU A 255 1.65 -10.99 -5.60
CA GLU A 255 1.36 -10.87 -4.16
C GLU A 255 0.59 -9.58 -3.83
N LEU A 256 0.62 -8.56 -4.70
CA LEU A 256 -0.06 -7.28 -4.46
C LEU A 256 -1.56 -7.32 -4.76
N GLU A 257 -2.36 -6.85 -3.81
CA GLU A 257 -3.77 -6.53 -4.03
C GLU A 257 -3.94 -5.25 -4.87
N ASP A 258 -5.17 -5.00 -5.31
CA ASP A 258 -5.48 -3.79 -6.05
C ASP A 258 -5.29 -2.57 -5.13
N GLN A 259 -4.56 -1.54 -5.60
CA GLN A 259 -4.14 -0.34 -4.84
C GLN A 259 -2.95 -0.53 -3.87
N GLU A 260 -2.37 -1.73 -3.79
CA GLU A 260 -1.11 -1.92 -3.08
C GLU A 260 0.10 -1.57 -3.96
N SER A 261 1.18 -1.15 -3.31
CA SER A 261 2.44 -0.86 -3.97
C SER A 261 3.63 -1.18 -3.07
N ILE A 262 4.76 -1.50 -3.69
CA ILE A 262 6.03 -1.75 -3.01
C ILE A 262 7.00 -0.66 -3.43
N GLN A 263 7.55 0.04 -2.44
CA GLN A 263 8.72 0.86 -2.63
C GLN A 263 9.96 0.01 -2.35
N LEU A 264 10.72 -0.31 -3.40
CA LEU A 264 11.91 -1.13 -3.31
C LEU A 264 13.15 -0.25 -3.44
N THR A 265 13.93 -0.13 -2.37
CA THR A 265 15.20 0.59 -2.39
C THR A 265 16.36 -0.39 -2.25
N ALA A 266 17.34 -0.30 -3.14
CA ALA A 266 18.48 -1.22 -3.16
C ALA A 266 19.77 -0.55 -3.63
N THR A 267 20.90 -1.14 -3.23
CA THR A 267 22.20 -0.83 -3.83
C THR A 267 22.55 -1.91 -4.83
N VAL A 268 22.58 -1.54 -6.10
CA VAL A 268 22.79 -2.42 -7.25
C VAL A 268 23.99 -1.93 -8.06
N ARG A 269 24.34 -2.69 -9.10
CA ARG A 269 25.33 -2.23 -10.07
C ARG A 269 24.62 -1.51 -11.22
N GLY A 270 25.33 -0.58 -11.83
CA GLY A 270 24.88 0.09 -13.04
C GLY A 270 26.05 0.28 -13.99
N THR A 271 25.78 0.21 -15.28
CA THR A 271 26.73 0.53 -16.34
C THR A 271 26.54 1.99 -16.73
N VAL A 272 27.48 2.83 -16.32
CA VAL A 272 27.58 4.23 -16.73
C VAL A 272 28.16 4.27 -18.14
N VAL A 273 27.49 5.01 -19.00
CA VAL A 273 27.86 5.26 -20.39
C VAL A 273 28.16 6.75 -20.50
N THR A 274 29.36 7.11 -20.93
CA THR A 274 29.78 8.50 -21.12
C THR A 274 30.16 8.72 -22.57
N TYR A 275 29.53 9.70 -23.22
CA TYR A 275 29.85 10.13 -24.57
C TYR A 275 31.22 10.80 -24.60
N ASP A 276 32.08 10.34 -25.51
CA ASP A 276 33.40 10.90 -25.75
C ASP A 276 33.38 11.77 -27.03
N PRO A 277 33.39 13.11 -26.90
CA PRO A 277 33.37 14.02 -28.04
C PRO A 277 34.72 14.09 -28.77
N THR A 278 35.80 13.52 -28.22
CA THR A 278 37.13 13.60 -28.85
C THR A 278 37.18 12.86 -30.18
N LEU A 279 36.29 11.87 -30.38
CA LEU A 279 36.14 11.14 -31.64
C LEU A 279 35.94 12.07 -32.83
N ASP A 280 35.20 13.18 -32.67
CA ASP A 280 34.89 14.08 -33.78
C ASP A 280 36.15 14.71 -34.39
N ASN A 281 37.18 14.94 -33.56
CA ASN A 281 38.47 15.46 -34.02
C ASN A 281 39.35 14.37 -34.65
N GLN A 282 39.10 13.10 -34.32
CA GLN A 282 39.87 11.94 -34.74
C GLN A 282 39.23 11.18 -35.91
N ARG A 283 38.06 11.63 -36.36
CA ARG A 283 37.20 10.91 -37.32
C ARG A 283 37.92 10.58 -38.64
N ASN A 284 38.81 11.44 -39.09
CA ASN A 284 39.57 11.28 -40.33
C ASN A 284 41.03 10.84 -40.11
N ASP A 285 41.42 10.53 -38.86
CA ASP A 285 42.78 10.10 -38.53
C ASP A 285 42.88 8.57 -38.64
N SER A 286 43.63 8.08 -39.63
CA SER A 286 43.87 6.66 -39.83
C SER A 286 44.61 6.01 -38.67
N ASP A 287 45.51 6.74 -38.02
CA ASP A 287 46.33 6.23 -36.91
C ASP A 287 45.48 6.04 -35.66
N TYR A 288 44.47 6.90 -35.46
CA TYR A 288 43.46 6.71 -34.41
C TYR A 288 42.61 5.46 -34.64
N TRP A 289 42.23 5.17 -35.89
CA TRP A 289 41.35 4.03 -36.19
C TRP A 289 42.08 2.69 -36.21
N ALA A 290 43.37 2.66 -36.55
CA ALA A 290 44.16 1.44 -36.70
C ALA A 290 44.03 0.42 -35.55
N PRO A 291 44.04 0.81 -34.25
CA PRO A 291 43.86 -0.13 -33.13
C PRO A 291 42.48 -0.79 -33.05
N TYR A 292 41.49 -0.25 -33.78
CA TYR A 292 40.11 -0.71 -33.77
C TYR A 292 39.75 -1.55 -35.00
N GLU A 293 40.56 -1.54 -36.06
CA GLU A 293 40.29 -2.26 -37.31
C GLU A 293 40.29 -3.79 -37.15
N ASP A 294 41.09 -4.30 -36.20
CA ASP A 294 41.11 -5.72 -35.85
C ASP A 294 39.84 -6.23 -35.16
N LEU A 295 38.94 -5.32 -34.73
CA LEU A 295 37.66 -5.66 -34.13
C LEU A 295 36.57 -5.71 -35.21
N SER A 296 35.95 -6.87 -35.38
CA SER A 296 34.87 -7.06 -36.33
C SER A 296 33.72 -6.09 -36.07
N LEU A 297 33.30 -5.38 -37.11
CA LEU A 297 32.06 -4.58 -37.08
C LEU A 297 30.89 -5.55 -36.97
N LEU A 298 30.15 -5.47 -35.86
CA LEU A 298 28.89 -6.19 -35.73
C LEU A 298 27.80 -5.35 -36.39
N GLU A 299 27.41 -5.73 -37.60
CA GLU A 299 26.30 -5.08 -38.32
C GLU A 299 24.97 -5.67 -37.86
N ALA A 300 24.18 -4.85 -37.15
CA ALA A 300 22.85 -5.22 -36.73
C ALA A 300 21.85 -4.81 -37.83
N ALA A 301 21.67 -5.71 -38.80
CA ALA A 301 20.60 -5.77 -39.82
C ALA A 301 20.14 -4.45 -40.48
N ASN A 302 20.25 -4.39 -41.81
CA ASN A 302 19.53 -3.45 -42.69
C ASN A 302 18.04 -3.36 -42.29
N TYR A 303 17.62 -2.25 -41.68
CA TYR A 303 16.20 -2.02 -41.37
C TYR A 303 15.56 -1.24 -42.53
N ALA A 304 15.16 -1.96 -43.58
CA ALA A 304 14.31 -1.42 -44.63
C ALA A 304 12.85 -1.76 -44.29
N PRO A 305 11.96 -0.78 -44.03
CA PRO A 305 10.53 -1.05 -43.97
C PRO A 305 10.06 -1.50 -45.36
N GLY A 306 9.94 -2.82 -45.54
CA GLY A 306 9.70 -3.47 -46.83
C GLY A 306 11.00 -3.98 -47.45
N ASN A 307 11.00 -5.25 -47.89
CA ASN A 307 12.12 -5.98 -48.51
C ASN A 307 12.73 -5.29 -49.75
N VAL A 308 13.40 -4.17 -49.57
CA VAL A 308 14.20 -3.51 -50.60
C VAL A 308 15.58 -3.33 -50.00
N LYS A 309 16.43 -4.35 -50.19
CA LYS A 309 17.86 -4.29 -49.84
C LYS A 309 18.59 -3.10 -50.50
N ASP A 310 17.97 -2.50 -51.51
CA ASP A 310 18.52 -1.42 -52.34
C ASP A 310 17.62 -0.16 -52.36
N GLY A 311 16.75 0.01 -51.34
CA GLY A 311 15.81 1.15 -51.29
C GLY A 311 16.47 2.41 -50.75
N PRO A 312 16.14 3.63 -51.24
CA PRO A 312 16.72 4.90 -50.79
C PRO A 312 16.37 5.32 -49.35
N TYR A 313 15.68 4.45 -48.60
CA TYR A 313 15.14 4.73 -47.27
C TYR A 313 15.63 3.73 -46.20
N GLY A 314 16.60 2.87 -46.53
CA GLY A 314 17.25 2.02 -45.54
C GLY A 314 18.12 2.85 -44.58
N PHE A 315 18.49 2.24 -43.46
CA PHE A 315 19.67 2.65 -42.71
C PHE A 315 20.33 1.39 -42.16
N ASN A 316 21.64 1.46 -42.00
CA ASN A 316 22.48 0.46 -41.39
C ASN A 316 22.82 0.90 -39.97
N LEU A 317 22.95 -0.06 -39.06
CA LEU A 317 23.43 0.13 -37.70
C LEU A 317 24.66 -0.75 -37.49
N GLY A 318 25.72 -0.13 -36.98
CA GLY A 318 27.02 -0.77 -36.81
C GLY A 318 27.53 -0.51 -35.41
N ILE A 319 27.98 -1.58 -34.78
CA ILE A 319 28.47 -1.56 -33.41
C ILE A 319 29.86 -2.18 -33.38
N ARG A 320 30.83 -1.47 -32.81
CA ARG A 320 32.16 -1.99 -32.50
C ARG A 320 32.44 -1.75 -31.04
N TYR A 321 32.87 -2.76 -30.31
CA TYR A 321 33.03 -2.64 -28.86
C TYR A 321 34.23 -3.43 -28.37
N LYS A 322 34.74 -3.02 -27.22
CA LYS A 322 35.72 -3.77 -26.43
C LYS A 322 35.10 -4.02 -25.07
N GLY A 323 34.79 -5.29 -24.78
CA GLY A 323 34.00 -5.67 -23.61
C GLY A 323 34.39 -7.03 -23.03
N LEU A 324 35.66 -7.43 -23.12
CA LEU A 324 36.15 -8.66 -22.50
C LEU A 324 36.44 -8.43 -21.01
N SER A 325 35.40 -8.10 -20.25
CA SER A 325 35.48 -8.26 -18.81
C SER A 325 35.35 -9.75 -18.48
N ALA A 326 36.32 -10.32 -17.75
CA ALA A 326 36.25 -11.71 -17.26
C ALA A 326 35.28 -11.88 -16.07
N GLY A 327 34.52 -10.84 -15.69
CA GLY A 327 33.51 -10.89 -14.64
C GLY A 327 32.66 -9.62 -14.51
N ASP A 328 32.01 -9.45 -13.36
CA ASP A 328 31.06 -8.36 -13.10
C ASP A 328 31.62 -7.20 -12.24
N GLY A 329 32.91 -7.21 -11.89
CA GLY A 329 33.51 -6.20 -11.01
C GLY A 329 33.67 -4.82 -11.69
N PRO A 330 33.53 -3.69 -10.97
CA PRO A 330 33.76 -2.33 -11.49
C PRO A 330 35.07 -2.20 -12.27
N GLU A 331 36.16 -2.65 -11.65
CA GLU A 331 37.52 -2.56 -12.19
C GLU A 331 37.71 -3.35 -13.50
N GLN A 332 36.89 -4.37 -13.73
CA GLN A 332 36.97 -5.21 -14.92
C GLN A 332 36.35 -4.55 -16.15
N TRP A 333 35.56 -3.49 -15.95
CA TRP A 333 34.91 -2.71 -17.00
C TRP A 333 35.58 -1.35 -17.25
N ASN A 334 36.55 -0.93 -16.44
CA ASN A 334 37.17 0.41 -16.48
C ASN A 334 37.91 0.76 -17.80
N ASN A 335 38.00 -0.16 -18.76
CA ASN A 335 38.58 0.07 -20.10
C ASN A 335 37.64 -0.38 -21.23
N SER A 336 36.36 -0.58 -20.91
CA SER A 336 35.36 -0.97 -21.89
C SER A 336 34.87 0.26 -22.63
N TRP A 337 34.67 0.12 -23.94
CA TRP A 337 34.17 1.19 -24.79
C TRP A 337 33.32 0.61 -25.91
N LEU A 338 32.53 1.49 -26.52
CA LEU A 338 31.55 1.17 -27.54
C LEU A 338 31.53 2.29 -28.59
N PHE A 339 31.64 1.92 -29.86
CA PHE A 339 31.26 2.75 -30.99
C PHE A 339 29.90 2.32 -31.50
N VAL A 340 29.01 3.28 -31.71
CA VAL A 340 27.70 3.07 -32.35
C VAL A 340 27.52 4.10 -33.44
N GLY A 341 27.10 3.66 -34.63
CA GLY A 341 26.85 4.56 -35.76
C GLY A 341 25.73 4.05 -36.64
N THR A 342 24.96 4.98 -37.20
CA THR A 342 23.92 4.70 -38.19
C THR A 342 24.23 5.41 -39.50
N TRP A 343 24.21 4.70 -40.62
CA TRP A 343 24.47 5.28 -41.95
C TRP A 343 23.41 4.88 -42.97
N GLY A 344 23.24 5.66 -44.03
CA GLY A 344 22.29 5.37 -45.10
C GLY A 344 22.81 4.34 -46.12
N PRO A 345 21.93 3.74 -46.93
CA PRO A 345 22.28 2.89 -48.06
C PRO A 345 23.04 3.72 -49.09
N HIS A 346 24.03 3.07 -49.70
CA HIS A 346 25.03 3.74 -50.52
C HIS A 346 24.47 4.19 -51.88
N GLY A 347 24.87 5.38 -52.31
CA GLY A 347 24.73 5.88 -53.69
C GLY A 347 26.06 6.07 -54.42
N GLY A 348 27.18 5.49 -53.93
CA GLY A 348 28.54 5.73 -54.46
C GLY A 348 29.61 4.70 -54.04
N ASN A 349 30.89 5.01 -54.29
CA ASN A 349 32.07 4.12 -54.14
C ASN A 349 32.70 4.07 -52.72
N THR A 350 32.06 4.60 -51.69
CA THR A 350 32.58 4.54 -50.31
C THR A 350 32.33 3.15 -49.71
N SER A 351 33.26 2.65 -48.89
CA SER A 351 33.04 1.40 -48.15
C SER A 351 32.06 1.63 -46.99
N ASP A 352 31.32 0.58 -46.60
CA ASP A 352 30.45 0.61 -45.42
C ASP A 352 31.22 1.02 -44.15
N GLU A 353 32.48 0.61 -44.05
CA GLU A 353 33.35 0.96 -42.92
C GLU A 353 33.68 2.46 -42.88
N GLU A 354 33.98 3.11 -44.01
CA GLU A 354 34.20 4.56 -44.05
C GLU A 354 32.92 5.32 -43.73
N SER A 355 31.78 4.92 -44.32
CA SER A 355 30.48 5.51 -44.02
C SER A 355 30.11 5.37 -42.54
N TRP A 356 30.42 4.23 -41.93
CA TRP A 356 30.24 4.00 -40.50
C TRP A 356 31.19 4.84 -39.65
N LYS A 357 32.49 4.90 -39.97
CA LYS A 357 33.49 5.75 -39.27
C LYS A 357 33.03 7.21 -39.26
N GLN A 358 32.39 7.69 -40.34
CA GLN A 358 31.83 9.05 -40.42
C GLN A 358 30.59 9.27 -39.55
N ALA A 359 29.81 8.23 -39.27
CA ALA A 359 28.61 8.31 -38.44
C ALA A 359 28.79 7.81 -37.00
N ALA A 360 29.93 7.20 -36.69
CA ALA A 360 30.19 6.59 -35.39
C ALA A 360 30.27 7.64 -34.28
N MET A 361 29.70 7.29 -33.13
CA MET A 361 29.84 7.97 -31.85
C MET A 361 30.57 7.04 -30.90
N ARG A 362 31.46 7.59 -30.06
CA ARG A 362 32.19 6.83 -29.04
C ARG A 362 31.55 7.02 -27.68
N PHE A 363 31.46 5.91 -26.95
CA PHE A 363 31.03 5.87 -25.57
C PHE A 363 32.03 5.06 -24.74
N ASP A 364 32.46 5.63 -23.62
CA ASP A 364 33.21 4.91 -22.60
C ASP A 364 32.22 4.30 -21.60
N LEU A 365 32.51 3.07 -21.16
CA LEU A 365 31.64 2.26 -20.32
C LEU A 365 32.35 1.99 -19.00
N ALA A 366 31.68 2.19 -17.88
CA ALA A 366 32.20 1.85 -16.55
C ALA A 366 31.07 1.28 -15.67
N ARG A 367 31.38 0.30 -14.83
CA ARG A 367 30.41 -0.28 -13.88
C ARG A 367 30.58 0.37 -12.51
N HIS A 368 29.51 0.95 -11.97
CA HIS A 368 29.49 1.64 -10.68
C HIS A 368 28.42 1.07 -9.75
N ASN A 369 28.62 1.26 -8.44
CA ASN A 369 27.56 1.01 -7.46
C ASN A 369 26.55 2.16 -7.49
N CYS A 370 25.28 1.80 -7.55
CA CYS A 370 24.16 2.72 -7.64
C CYS A 370 23.15 2.42 -6.53
N THR A 371 22.69 3.43 -5.82
CA THR A 371 21.58 3.30 -4.87
C THR A 371 20.32 3.82 -5.53
N VAL A 372 19.33 2.96 -5.71
CA VAL A 372 18.15 3.22 -6.54
C VAL A 372 16.88 2.83 -5.81
N SER A 373 15.76 3.46 -6.20
CA SER A 373 14.43 3.17 -5.68
C SER A 373 13.44 2.92 -6.81
N TRP A 374 12.77 1.78 -6.78
CA TRP A 374 11.65 1.45 -7.66
C TRP A 374 10.32 1.58 -6.94
N PHE A 375 9.28 1.95 -7.69
CA PHE A 375 7.89 1.86 -7.30
C PHE A 375 7.23 0.74 -8.10
N ILE A 376 6.79 -0.30 -7.41
CA ILE A 376 6.21 -1.50 -7.99
C ILE A 376 4.72 -1.52 -7.67
N THR A 377 3.89 -1.62 -8.69
CA THR A 377 2.47 -1.90 -8.58
C THR A 377 2.17 -3.25 -9.22
N LYS A 378 0.93 -3.73 -9.07
CA LYS A 378 0.46 -4.96 -9.74
C LYS A 378 0.65 -4.97 -11.26
N GLY A 379 0.69 -3.78 -11.91
CA GLY A 379 0.78 -3.65 -13.36
C GLY A 379 1.98 -2.88 -13.89
N SER A 380 2.74 -2.19 -13.05
CA SER A 380 3.86 -1.35 -13.48
C SER A 380 5.05 -1.45 -12.54
N VAL A 381 6.24 -1.14 -13.06
CA VAL A 381 7.47 -0.99 -12.28
C VAL A 381 8.23 0.19 -12.84
N ASP A 382 8.38 1.22 -12.02
CA ASP A 382 8.93 2.50 -12.42
C ASP A 382 10.10 2.87 -11.52
N LEU A 383 11.21 3.26 -12.11
CA LEU A 383 12.35 3.80 -11.38
C LEU A 383 12.00 5.22 -10.92
N GLN A 384 12.00 5.45 -9.60
CA GLN A 384 11.60 6.72 -8.99
C GLN A 384 12.78 7.63 -8.68
N ASP A 385 13.90 7.04 -8.28
CA ASP A 385 15.09 7.79 -7.87
C ASP A 385 16.34 6.92 -8.01
N GLY A 386 17.50 7.56 -8.14
CA GLY A 386 18.76 6.88 -8.02
C GLY A 386 19.98 7.80 -8.01
N THR A 387 20.99 7.34 -7.28
CA THR A 387 22.28 8.01 -7.15
C THR A 387 23.40 7.04 -7.52
N VAL A 388 24.44 7.57 -8.17
CA VAL A 388 25.61 6.80 -8.59
C VAL A 388 26.77 7.21 -7.70
N THR A 389 27.43 6.23 -7.08
CA THR A 389 28.68 6.47 -6.37
C THR A 389 29.81 6.46 -7.39
N LEU A 390 30.27 7.65 -7.76
CA LEU A 390 31.45 7.82 -8.59
C LEU A 390 32.68 7.62 -7.71
N ASP A 391 33.16 6.38 -7.61
CA ASP A 391 34.47 6.12 -7.03
C ASP A 391 35.51 6.89 -7.86
N HIS A 392 36.06 7.97 -7.29
CA HIS A 392 37.14 8.73 -7.91
C HIS A 392 38.37 7.82 -8.00
N PHE A 393 38.67 7.34 -9.21
CA PHE A 393 39.92 6.66 -9.49
C PHE A 393 41.03 7.72 -9.61
N HIS A 394 41.97 7.69 -8.67
CA HIS A 394 43.26 8.39 -8.74
C HIS A 394 44.27 7.59 -9.55
#